data_AF-X1PE96-F1
#
_entry.id   AF-X1PE96-F1
#
_cell.length_a   1.000
_cell.length_b   1.000
_cell.length_c   1.000
_cell.angle_alpha   90.00
_cell.angle_beta   90.00
_cell.angle_gamma   90.00
#
_symmetry.space_group_name_H-M   'P 1'
#
loop_
_entity.id
_entity.type
_entity.pdbx_description
1 polymer ?
#
loop_
_entity_poly.entity_id
_entity_poly.type
_entity_poly.pdbx_seq_one_letter_code
_entity_poly.pdbx_strand_id
1 'polypeptide(L)'
;LIRYVDEVYLKFGAPDKLYGVGKKVDQLRGKADLAGLKLVPVPIRHLGTEHCRSVLKAMWDYLSPHIESRLETAVSSITVDHGKVKGIETEAGDSFDCDYLILAPGREGADWLAKEADRLKLTMHSNPIDVGVRIEVPATVMEALTNVLYESKLEFLSPSFDDRVRTFCMCPGGEVIMESTGGCDPVITVNGHSYADRSTSNTNFALLVSTTFTEPFNQPIAYGKYLARLANILSGGVLVQRLGD
;
A
#
# COMPACT_ATOMS: atom_id res chain seq x y z
N LEU A 1 -0.22 -11.28 15.80
CA LEU A 1 -0.80 -11.23 14.45
C LEU A 1 0.27 -11.29 13.34
N ILE A 2 1.22 -10.35 13.26
CA ILE A 2 2.23 -10.33 12.16
C ILE A 2 2.98 -11.66 11.99
N ARG A 3 3.50 -12.24 13.07
CA ARG A 3 4.20 -13.55 13.01
C ARG A 3 3.33 -14.68 12.48
N TYR A 4 2.06 -14.71 12.90
CA TYR A 4 1.10 -15.70 12.41
C TYR A 4 0.86 -15.56 10.90
N VAL A 5 0.73 -14.33 10.40
CA VAL A 5 0.60 -14.08 8.96
C VAL A 5 1.88 -14.52 8.22
N ASP A 6 3.06 -14.15 8.72
CA ASP A 6 4.35 -14.58 8.14
C ASP A 6 4.45 -16.12 8.05
N GLU A 7 4.10 -16.82 9.12
CA GLU A 7 4.07 -18.30 9.17
C GLU A 7 3.08 -18.91 8.17
N VAL A 8 1.92 -18.28 7.95
CA VAL A 8 0.98 -18.71 6.90
C VAL A 8 1.61 -18.54 5.52
N TYR A 9 2.20 -17.39 5.21
CA TYR A 9 2.85 -17.16 3.92
C TYR A 9 4.00 -18.16 3.66
N LEU A 10 4.78 -18.52 4.68
CA LEU A 10 5.83 -19.54 4.58
C LEU A 10 5.27 -20.91 4.19
N LYS A 11 4.12 -21.32 4.74
CA LYS A 11 3.44 -22.57 4.36
C LYS A 11 3.05 -22.62 2.88
N PHE A 12 2.86 -21.47 2.26
CA PHE A 12 2.46 -21.33 0.85
C PHE A 12 3.62 -20.95 -0.09
N GLY A 13 4.87 -21.05 0.37
CA GLY A 13 6.05 -20.90 -0.48
C GLY A 13 6.70 -19.52 -0.48
N ALA A 14 6.43 -18.68 0.53
CA ALA A 14 7.25 -17.49 0.77
C ALA A 14 8.71 -17.87 1.10
N PRO A 15 9.70 -17.02 0.76
CA PRO A 15 11.11 -17.35 0.90
C PRO A 15 11.59 -17.24 2.36
N ASP A 16 12.56 -18.08 2.71
CA ASP A 16 13.15 -18.12 4.05
C ASP A 16 14.08 -16.93 4.36
N LYS A 17 14.48 -16.16 3.34
CA LYS A 17 15.34 -14.98 3.54
C LYS A 17 14.58 -13.87 4.28
N LEU A 18 15.00 -13.62 5.52
CA LEU A 18 14.47 -12.57 6.37
C LEU A 18 15.48 -11.43 6.49
N TYR A 19 15.04 -10.23 6.12
CA TYR A 19 15.77 -8.98 6.28
C TYR A 19 15.32 -8.24 7.54
N GLY A 20 16.01 -7.17 7.91
CA GLY A 20 15.59 -6.30 9.01
C GLY A 20 15.82 -6.90 10.41
N VAL A 21 16.68 -7.91 10.52
CA VAL A 21 17.03 -8.59 11.78
C VAL A 21 18.54 -8.64 12.03
N GLY A 22 18.94 -8.76 13.29
CA GLY A 22 20.33 -8.95 13.71
C GLY A 22 21.14 -7.66 13.96
N LYS A 23 22.38 -7.82 14.43
CA LYS A 23 23.22 -6.72 14.96
C LYS A 23 23.53 -5.58 13.97
N LYS A 24 23.53 -5.87 12.67
CA LYS A 24 23.76 -4.83 11.64
C LYS A 24 22.63 -3.80 11.61
N VAL A 25 21.41 -4.19 11.96
CA VAL A 25 20.26 -3.28 12.05
C VAL A 25 20.48 -2.24 13.15
N ASP A 26 21.02 -2.65 14.30
CA ASP A 26 21.33 -1.72 15.40
C ASP A 26 22.39 -0.70 15.00
N GLN A 27 23.39 -1.10 14.22
CA GLN A 27 24.40 -0.19 13.70
C GLN A 27 23.79 0.82 12.72
N LEU A 28 22.89 0.39 11.84
CA LEU A 28 22.17 1.28 10.93
C LEU A 28 21.24 2.24 11.67
N ARG A 29 20.60 1.78 12.74
CA ARG A 29 19.79 2.63 13.62
C ARG A 29 20.62 3.74 14.24
N GLY A 30 21.77 3.41 14.84
CA GLY A 30 22.67 4.43 15.39
C GLY A 30 23.15 5.44 14.35
N LYS A 31 23.41 5.01 13.11
CA LYS A 31 23.74 5.92 12.00
C LYS A 31 22.56 6.82 11.61
N ALA A 32 21.34 6.28 11.58
CA ALA A 32 20.14 7.07 11.30
C ALA A 32 19.94 8.14 12.38
N ASP A 33 20.07 7.77 13.67
CA ASP A 33 19.90 8.70 14.79
C ASP A 33 20.90 9.86 14.71
N LEU A 34 22.17 9.57 14.39
CA LEU A 34 23.20 10.60 14.17
C LEU A 34 22.91 11.53 12.98
N ALA A 35 22.14 11.06 12.00
CA ALA A 35 21.68 11.84 10.86
C ALA A 35 20.33 12.55 11.10
N GLY A 36 19.78 12.49 12.32
CA GLY A 36 18.48 13.07 12.65
C GLY A 36 17.29 12.29 12.07
N LEU A 37 17.50 11.01 11.72
CA LEU A 37 16.49 10.12 11.16
C LEU A 37 16.14 9.03 12.17
N LYS A 38 14.86 8.67 12.25
CA LYS A 38 14.42 7.52 13.04
C LYS A 38 14.25 6.32 12.12
N LEU A 39 15.09 5.29 12.30
CA LEU A 39 14.92 4.01 11.62
C LEU A 39 13.94 3.12 12.40
N VAL A 40 12.87 2.67 11.73
CA VAL A 40 11.92 1.68 12.26
C VAL A 40 12.26 0.30 11.68
N PRO A 41 12.95 -0.58 12.44
CA PRO A 41 13.30 -1.89 11.94
C PRO A 41 12.06 -2.78 11.84
N VAL A 42 11.89 -3.42 10.68
CA VAL A 42 10.79 -4.35 10.42
C VAL A 42 11.38 -5.60 9.79
N PRO A 43 11.12 -6.81 10.34
CA PRO A 43 11.46 -8.05 9.68
C PRO A 43 10.67 -8.17 8.37
N ILE A 44 11.36 -8.32 7.23
CA ILE A 44 10.75 -8.33 5.90
C ILE A 44 11.22 -9.55 5.11
N ARG A 45 10.29 -10.18 4.40
CA ARG A 45 10.57 -11.16 3.35
C ARG A 45 10.15 -10.56 2.02
N HIS A 46 11.09 -10.48 1.08
CA HIS A 46 10.75 -10.05 -0.27
C HIS A 46 10.35 -11.26 -1.09
N LEU A 47 9.12 -11.25 -1.61
CA LEU A 47 8.63 -12.30 -2.51
C LEU A 47 9.10 -12.08 -3.95
N GLY A 48 9.05 -10.85 -4.45
CA GLY A 48 9.14 -10.57 -5.89
C GLY A 48 7.79 -10.75 -6.58
N THR A 49 7.51 -9.95 -7.60
CA THR A 49 6.25 -9.96 -8.37
C THR A 49 5.87 -11.37 -8.87
N GLU A 50 6.85 -12.13 -9.33
CA GLU A 50 6.72 -13.46 -9.89
C GLU A 50 6.37 -14.52 -8.83
N HIS A 51 7.01 -14.50 -7.66
CA HIS A 51 6.68 -15.47 -6.60
C HIS A 51 5.38 -15.11 -5.88
N CYS A 52 4.98 -13.82 -5.84
CA CYS A 52 3.65 -13.43 -5.37
C CYS A 52 2.56 -14.22 -6.10
N ARG A 53 2.66 -14.38 -7.43
CA ARG A 53 1.70 -15.18 -8.22
C ARG A 53 1.66 -16.64 -7.77
N SER A 54 2.83 -17.24 -7.57
CA SER A 54 2.95 -18.64 -7.14
C SER A 54 2.38 -18.87 -5.73
N VAL A 55 2.69 -17.99 -4.78
CA VAL A 55 2.17 -18.05 -3.41
C VAL A 55 0.65 -17.88 -3.40
N LEU A 56 0.12 -16.89 -4.14
CA LEU A 56 -1.32 -16.68 -4.25
C LEU A 56 -2.03 -17.86 -4.90
N LYS A 57 -1.43 -18.48 -5.92
CA LYS A 57 -1.96 -19.70 -6.52
C LYS A 57 -2.01 -20.84 -5.50
N ALA A 58 -0.96 -21.04 -4.70
CA ALA A 58 -0.95 -22.08 -3.67
C ALA A 58 -2.03 -21.84 -2.60
N MET A 59 -2.21 -20.59 -2.18
CA MET A 59 -3.30 -20.20 -1.27
C MET A 59 -4.68 -20.45 -1.89
N TRP A 60 -4.86 -20.11 -3.16
CA TRP A 60 -6.10 -20.35 -3.89
C TRP A 60 -6.41 -21.85 -4.06
N ASP A 61 -5.42 -22.65 -4.45
CA ASP A 61 -5.58 -24.09 -4.63
C ASP A 61 -5.95 -24.77 -3.30
N TYR A 62 -5.49 -24.24 -2.17
CA TYR A 62 -5.91 -24.68 -0.84
C TYR A 62 -7.32 -24.21 -0.47
N LEU A 63 -7.67 -22.94 -0.73
CA LEU A 63 -8.96 -22.37 -0.30
C LEU A 63 -10.13 -22.79 -1.18
N SER A 64 -9.93 -22.90 -2.50
CA SER A 64 -11.00 -23.10 -3.48
C SER A 64 -11.91 -24.32 -3.26
N PRO A 65 -11.45 -25.46 -2.70
CA PRO A 65 -12.35 -26.57 -2.36
C PRO A 65 -13.18 -26.33 -1.09
N HIS A 66 -12.85 -25.30 -0.30
CA HIS A 66 -13.43 -24.99 1.00
C HIS A 66 -14.33 -23.76 0.99
N ILE A 67 -14.37 -23.02 -0.12
CA ILE A 67 -15.14 -21.78 -0.25
C ILE A 67 -15.90 -21.76 -1.57
N GLU A 68 -17.04 -21.06 -1.57
CA GLU A 68 -17.65 -20.60 -2.80
C GLU A 68 -17.02 -19.27 -3.21
N SER A 69 -16.57 -19.17 -4.46
CA SER A 69 -16.03 -17.93 -5.02
C SER A 69 -16.78 -17.55 -6.28
N ARG A 70 -17.19 -16.29 -6.35
CA ARG A 70 -17.90 -15.69 -7.48
C ARG A 70 -17.06 -14.52 -8.01
N LEU A 71 -16.38 -14.74 -9.14
CA LEU A 71 -15.69 -13.66 -9.85
C LEU A 71 -16.70 -12.90 -10.71
N GLU A 72 -16.32 -11.69 -11.15
CA GLU A 72 -17.17 -10.84 -12.00
C GLU A 72 -18.55 -10.56 -11.39
N THR A 73 -18.64 -10.62 -10.05
CA THR A 73 -19.87 -10.43 -9.28
C THR A 73 -19.71 -9.18 -8.42
N ALA A 74 -19.97 -8.02 -9.01
CA ALA A 74 -19.87 -6.75 -8.32
C ALA A 74 -21.02 -6.59 -7.31
N VAL A 75 -20.67 -6.29 -6.06
CA VAL A 75 -21.64 -6.01 -5.00
C VAL A 75 -22.13 -4.57 -5.15
N SER A 76 -23.45 -4.39 -5.23
CA SER A 76 -24.08 -3.07 -5.34
C SER A 76 -24.41 -2.50 -3.98
N SER A 77 -24.98 -3.29 -3.06
CA SER A 77 -25.40 -2.82 -1.73
C SER A 77 -25.36 -3.89 -0.64
N ILE A 78 -25.34 -3.42 0.61
CA ILE A 78 -25.44 -4.24 1.82
C ILE A 78 -26.90 -4.26 2.28
N THR A 79 -27.46 -5.45 2.46
CA THR A 79 -28.82 -5.59 2.99
C THR A 79 -28.79 -5.70 4.51
N VAL A 80 -29.67 -4.93 5.15
CA VAL A 80 -29.80 -4.87 6.62
C VAL A 80 -31.24 -5.05 7.03
N ASP A 81 -31.45 -5.70 8.15
CA ASP A 81 -32.76 -5.88 8.77
C ASP A 81 -32.66 -5.56 10.26
N HIS A 82 -33.53 -4.66 10.75
CA HIS A 82 -33.54 -4.19 12.14
C HIS A 82 -32.15 -3.80 12.71
N GLY A 83 -31.29 -3.20 11.88
CA GLY A 83 -29.93 -2.78 12.28
C GLY A 83 -28.89 -3.90 12.30
N LYS A 84 -29.25 -5.11 11.88
CA LYS A 84 -28.34 -6.24 11.71
C LYS A 84 -28.09 -6.49 10.22
N VAL A 85 -26.86 -6.88 9.88
CA VAL A 85 -26.56 -7.34 8.51
C VAL A 85 -27.40 -8.56 8.18
N LYS A 86 -27.95 -8.59 6.97
CA LYS A 86 -28.69 -9.72 6.41
C LYS A 86 -27.93 -10.34 5.23
N GLY A 87 -27.20 -9.54 4.47
CA GLY A 87 -26.60 -10.02 3.23
C GLY A 87 -26.06 -8.90 2.35
N ILE A 88 -25.94 -9.20 1.06
CA ILE A 88 -25.56 -8.28 0.00
C ILE A 88 -26.44 -8.47 -1.24
N GLU A 89 -26.54 -7.43 -2.04
CA GLU A 89 -27.14 -7.45 -3.39
C GLU A 89 -26.06 -7.15 -4.43
N THR A 90 -26.12 -7.79 -5.59
CA THR A 90 -25.17 -7.57 -6.70
C THR A 90 -25.71 -6.58 -7.71
N GLU A 91 -24.84 -6.08 -8.61
CA GLU A 91 -25.27 -5.24 -9.74
C GLU A 91 -26.17 -6.01 -10.73
N ALA A 92 -26.07 -7.34 -10.76
CA ALA A 92 -26.92 -8.20 -11.59
C ALA A 92 -28.31 -8.46 -10.97
N GLY A 93 -28.55 -8.02 -9.73
CA GLY A 93 -29.80 -8.24 -9.00
C GLY A 93 -29.84 -9.53 -8.19
N ASP A 94 -28.73 -10.26 -8.08
CA ASP A 94 -28.64 -11.43 -7.20
C ASP A 94 -28.56 -10.99 -5.73
N SER A 95 -29.14 -11.79 -4.84
CA SER A 95 -29.09 -11.56 -3.39
C SER A 95 -28.43 -12.73 -2.68
N PHE A 96 -27.53 -12.42 -1.75
CA PHE A 96 -26.82 -13.42 -0.95
C PHE A 96 -26.98 -13.09 0.54
N ASP A 97 -27.64 -13.97 1.29
CA ASP A 97 -27.81 -13.83 2.73
C ASP A 97 -26.56 -14.33 3.48
N CYS A 98 -26.24 -13.71 4.63
CA CYS A 98 -25.13 -14.12 5.48
C CYS A 98 -25.36 -13.75 6.96
N ASP A 99 -24.78 -14.55 7.87
CA ASP A 99 -24.75 -14.23 9.30
C ASP A 99 -23.65 -13.22 9.65
N TYR A 100 -22.55 -13.24 8.89
CA TYR A 100 -21.37 -12.39 9.08
C TYR A 100 -20.89 -11.88 7.72
N LEU A 101 -20.70 -10.57 7.61
CA LEU A 101 -20.19 -9.92 6.41
C LEU A 101 -18.80 -9.35 6.67
N ILE A 102 -17.81 -9.77 5.88
CA ILE A 102 -16.45 -9.22 5.88
C ILE A 102 -16.29 -8.34 4.64
N LEU A 103 -16.04 -7.04 4.86
CA LEU A 103 -15.82 -6.08 3.78
C LEU A 103 -14.31 -5.87 3.58
N ALA A 104 -13.79 -6.36 2.45
CA ALA A 104 -12.39 -6.18 2.06
C ALA A 104 -12.23 -5.68 0.60
N PRO A 105 -12.89 -4.56 0.20
CA PRO A 105 -12.94 -4.13 -1.20
C PRO A 105 -11.65 -3.46 -1.70
N GLY A 106 -10.61 -3.35 -0.86
CA GLY A 106 -9.35 -2.69 -1.20
C GLY A 106 -9.51 -1.18 -1.44
N ARG A 107 -8.48 -0.55 -2.00
CA ARG A 107 -8.47 0.89 -2.30
C ARG A 107 -9.50 1.27 -3.38
N GLU A 108 -9.64 0.43 -4.40
CA GLU A 108 -10.55 0.72 -5.52
C GLU A 108 -12.04 0.73 -5.10
N GLY A 109 -12.44 -0.10 -4.13
CA GLY A 109 -13.81 -0.07 -3.61
C GLY A 109 -14.00 0.79 -2.35
N ALA A 110 -13.04 1.64 -1.99
CA ALA A 110 -13.16 2.52 -0.83
C ALA A 110 -14.29 3.55 -0.99
N ASP A 111 -14.49 4.09 -2.21
CA ASP A 111 -15.57 5.03 -2.51
C ASP A 111 -16.96 4.37 -2.37
N TRP A 112 -17.09 3.10 -2.75
CA TRP A 112 -18.32 2.31 -2.54
C TRP A 112 -18.56 2.06 -1.05
N LEU A 113 -17.53 1.63 -0.32
CA LEU A 113 -17.63 1.35 1.11
C LEU A 113 -18.01 2.59 1.92
N ALA A 114 -17.47 3.75 1.57
CA ALA A 114 -17.82 5.01 2.22
C ALA A 114 -19.29 5.40 2.01
N LYS A 115 -19.82 5.19 0.80
CA LYS A 115 -21.25 5.42 0.49
C LYS A 115 -22.15 4.48 1.27
N GLU A 116 -21.79 3.20 1.35
CA GLU A 116 -22.55 2.22 2.13
C GLU A 116 -22.50 2.52 3.62
N ALA A 117 -21.34 2.90 4.16
CA ALA A 117 -21.20 3.31 5.54
C ALA A 117 -22.07 4.54 5.87
N ASP A 118 -22.09 5.56 5.00
CA ASP A 118 -22.95 6.75 5.17
C ASP A 118 -24.44 6.40 5.10
N ARG A 119 -24.85 5.61 4.09
CA ARG A 119 -26.23 5.12 3.93
C ARG A 119 -26.71 4.35 5.17
N LEU A 120 -25.84 3.54 5.74
CA LEU A 120 -26.08 2.75 6.94
C LEU A 120 -25.87 3.55 8.24
N LYS A 121 -25.53 4.84 8.15
CA LYS A 121 -25.29 5.76 9.28
C LYS A 121 -24.19 5.25 10.24
N LEU A 122 -23.17 4.60 9.69
CA LEU A 122 -22.00 4.17 10.43
C LEU A 122 -21.08 5.36 10.70
N THR A 123 -20.45 5.36 11.88
CA THR A 123 -19.41 6.35 12.19
C THR A 123 -18.16 6.05 11.37
N MET A 124 -17.71 7.02 10.59
CA MET A 124 -16.47 6.94 9.82
C MET A 124 -15.41 7.85 10.43
N HIS A 125 -14.17 7.34 10.47
CA HIS A 125 -12.99 8.11 10.83
C HIS A 125 -12.08 8.23 9.62
N SER A 126 -11.62 9.44 9.36
CA SER A 126 -10.73 9.75 8.26
C SER A 126 -9.29 9.54 8.69
N ASN A 127 -8.55 8.72 7.95
CA ASN A 127 -7.11 8.58 8.16
C ASN A 127 -6.37 9.71 7.43
N PRO A 128 -5.17 10.08 7.90
CA PRO A 128 -4.29 10.99 7.16
C PRO A 128 -4.02 10.46 5.75
N ILE A 129 -3.83 11.37 4.80
CA ILE A 129 -3.32 11.02 3.49
C ILE A 129 -1.82 11.22 3.44
N ASP A 130 -1.13 10.27 2.84
CA ASP A 130 0.29 10.39 2.53
C ASP A 130 0.47 10.82 1.08
N VAL A 131 1.14 11.95 0.88
CA VAL A 131 1.44 12.50 -0.46
C VAL A 131 2.94 12.68 -0.60
N GLY A 132 3.48 12.42 -1.77
CA GLY A 132 4.84 12.79 -2.07
C GLY A 132 5.30 12.27 -3.42
N VAL A 133 6.58 11.93 -3.50
CA VAL A 133 7.26 11.63 -4.76
C VAL A 133 7.92 10.26 -4.71
N ARG A 134 8.06 9.62 -5.87
CA ARG A 134 8.88 8.43 -6.03
C ARG A 134 10.29 8.86 -6.45
N ILE A 135 11.28 8.38 -5.73
CA ILE A 135 12.70 8.67 -5.97
C ILE A 135 13.33 7.44 -6.61
N GLU A 136 14.15 7.66 -7.63
CA GLU A 136 15.07 6.64 -8.18
C GLU A 136 16.51 7.07 -7.93
N VAL A 137 17.33 6.12 -7.46
CA VAL A 137 18.77 6.29 -7.29
C VAL A 137 19.50 5.04 -7.79
N PRO A 138 20.78 5.15 -8.20
CA PRO A 138 21.58 3.96 -8.50
C PRO A 138 21.57 2.99 -7.31
N ALA A 139 21.38 1.70 -7.57
CA ALA A 139 21.22 0.68 -6.52
C ALA A 139 22.41 0.64 -5.55
N THR A 140 23.61 0.92 -6.04
CA THR A 140 24.86 0.99 -5.25
C THR A 140 24.80 2.03 -4.13
N VAL A 141 24.04 3.12 -4.31
CA VAL A 141 23.86 4.16 -3.28
C VAL A 141 23.10 3.61 -2.06
N MET A 142 22.14 2.72 -2.30
CA MET A 142 21.25 2.19 -1.27
C MET A 142 21.68 0.82 -0.74
N GLU A 143 22.66 0.17 -1.39
CA GLU A 143 23.08 -1.20 -1.11
C GLU A 143 23.41 -1.47 0.36
N ALA A 144 24.11 -0.53 1.02
CA ALA A 144 24.46 -0.65 2.44
C ALA A 144 23.24 -0.76 3.36
N LEU A 145 22.11 -0.17 2.98
CA LEU A 145 20.84 -0.26 3.69
C LEU A 145 20.04 -1.48 3.24
N THR A 146 19.85 -1.65 1.93
CA THR A 146 18.96 -2.66 1.35
C THR A 146 19.46 -4.09 1.56
N ASN A 147 20.77 -4.32 1.59
CA ASN A 147 21.32 -5.64 1.90
C ASN A 147 21.02 -6.11 3.33
N VAL A 148 20.74 -5.20 4.26
CA VAL A 148 20.43 -5.51 5.66
C VAL A 148 18.93 -5.43 5.93
N LEU A 149 18.27 -4.38 5.44
CA LEU A 149 16.89 -4.04 5.78
C LEU A 149 15.88 -4.45 4.70
N TYR A 150 16.33 -4.68 3.47
CA TYR A 150 15.55 -4.68 2.23
C TYR A 150 14.87 -3.33 1.96
N GLU A 151 14.02 -2.89 2.88
CA GLU A 151 13.42 -1.56 2.94
C GLU A 151 13.89 -0.83 4.18
N SER A 152 14.54 0.32 4.00
CA SER A 152 14.81 1.22 5.12
C SER A 152 13.57 2.08 5.39
N LYS A 153 12.87 1.83 6.51
CA LYS A 153 11.75 2.66 6.99
C LYS A 153 12.30 3.78 7.86
N LEU A 154 12.61 4.90 7.22
CA LEU A 154 13.20 6.08 7.84
C LEU A 154 12.11 7.14 8.00
N GLU A 155 12.08 7.75 9.18
CA GLU A 155 11.25 8.92 9.47
C GLU A 155 12.15 10.12 9.74
N PHE A 156 11.75 11.27 9.21
CA PHE A 156 12.38 12.57 9.41
C PHE A 156 11.31 13.56 9.82
N LEU A 157 11.60 14.37 10.83
CA LEU A 157 10.73 15.47 11.23
C LEU A 157 11.37 16.78 10.74
N SER A 158 10.69 17.45 9.81
CA SER A 158 11.21 18.67 9.20
C SER A 158 11.29 19.81 10.23
N PRO A 159 12.47 20.43 10.46
CA PRO A 159 12.59 21.55 11.37
C PRO A 159 11.82 22.81 10.93
N SER A 160 11.50 22.91 9.64
CA SER A 160 10.86 24.11 9.07
C SER A 160 9.36 24.15 9.28
N PHE A 161 8.69 22.99 9.17
CA PHE A 161 7.23 22.89 9.13
C PHE A 161 6.65 21.80 10.05
N ASP A 162 7.51 21.10 10.80
CA ASP A 162 7.13 19.95 11.63
C ASP A 162 6.49 18.80 10.83
N ASP A 163 6.75 18.76 9.52
CA ASP A 163 6.25 17.73 8.63
C ASP A 163 6.96 16.40 8.91
N ARG A 164 6.16 15.36 9.16
CA ARG A 164 6.64 13.98 9.22
C ARG A 164 6.83 13.44 7.81
N VAL A 165 8.10 13.41 7.39
CA VAL A 165 8.52 12.80 6.13
C VAL A 165 8.96 11.36 6.38
N ARG A 166 8.57 10.42 5.53
CA ARG A 166 8.97 9.02 5.66
C ARG A 166 9.27 8.37 4.33
N THR A 167 10.18 7.40 4.34
CA THR A 167 10.34 6.48 3.21
C THR A 167 9.19 5.47 3.18
N PHE A 168 8.87 4.98 1.99
CA PHE A 168 7.82 3.99 1.80
C PHE A 168 8.04 3.13 0.57
N CYS A 169 7.74 1.83 0.70
CA CYS A 169 7.69 0.89 -0.41
C CYS A 169 9.02 0.89 -1.18
N MET A 170 10.13 0.68 -0.49
CA MET A 170 11.44 0.58 -1.14
C MET A 170 11.53 -0.69 -1.98
N CYS A 171 11.98 -0.54 -3.22
CA CYS A 171 12.14 -1.59 -4.22
C CYS A 171 13.60 -1.61 -4.71
N PRO A 172 14.50 -2.33 -4.02
CA PRO A 172 15.88 -2.51 -4.46
C PRO A 172 15.93 -3.27 -5.80
N GLY A 173 16.69 -2.75 -6.77
CA GLY A 173 16.74 -3.35 -8.12
C GLY A 173 15.40 -3.29 -8.86
N GLY A 174 14.48 -2.42 -8.44
CA GLY A 174 13.11 -2.36 -8.92
C GLY A 174 12.87 -1.37 -10.06
N GLU A 175 11.61 -1.25 -10.43
CA GLU A 175 11.10 -0.34 -11.46
C GLU A 175 10.03 0.57 -10.85
N VAL A 176 9.99 1.82 -11.29
CA VAL A 176 8.85 2.72 -11.03
C VAL A 176 7.76 2.38 -12.04
N ILE A 177 6.53 2.24 -11.57
CA ILE A 177 5.38 1.93 -12.41
C ILE A 177 4.32 3.01 -12.28
N MET A 178 3.54 3.18 -13.34
CA MET A 178 2.32 3.97 -13.30
C MET A 178 1.17 3.10 -12.78
N GLU A 179 0.35 3.69 -11.92
CA GLU A 179 -0.89 3.09 -11.42
C GLU A 179 -2.04 4.03 -11.70
N SER A 180 -3.14 3.49 -12.24
CA SER A 180 -4.42 4.20 -12.33
C SER A 180 -5.25 3.84 -11.10
N THR A 181 -5.75 4.85 -10.38
CA THR A 181 -6.59 4.65 -9.20
C THR A 181 -7.74 5.64 -9.18
N GLY A 182 -8.83 5.30 -8.49
CA GLY A 182 -9.97 6.20 -8.30
C GLY A 182 -11.24 5.78 -9.05
N GLY A 183 -11.31 4.53 -9.52
CA GLY A 183 -12.52 3.95 -10.09
C GLY A 183 -13.11 4.77 -11.25
N CYS A 184 -14.31 5.33 -11.02
CA CYS A 184 -15.07 6.10 -12.01
C CYS A 184 -14.45 7.46 -12.39
N ASP A 185 -13.51 7.96 -11.59
CA ASP A 185 -12.79 9.22 -11.85
C ASP A 185 -11.28 8.99 -11.67
N PRO A 186 -10.65 8.25 -12.62
CA PRO A 186 -9.30 7.76 -12.46
C PRO A 186 -8.26 8.88 -12.55
N VAL A 187 -7.21 8.74 -11.74
CA VAL A 187 -6.00 9.57 -11.79
C VAL A 187 -4.78 8.69 -11.94
N ILE A 188 -3.75 9.19 -12.62
CA ILE A 188 -2.48 8.49 -12.80
C ILE A 188 -1.56 8.85 -11.64
N THR A 189 -1.05 7.84 -10.97
CA THR A 189 -0.08 7.94 -9.88
C THR A 189 1.13 7.07 -10.17
N VAL A 190 2.13 7.12 -9.29
CA VAL A 190 3.32 6.27 -9.39
C VAL A 190 3.44 5.38 -8.16
N ASN A 191 3.92 4.17 -8.41
CA ASN A 191 4.34 3.23 -7.38
C ASN A 191 5.64 2.56 -7.82
N GLY A 192 6.00 1.46 -7.18
CA GLY A 192 7.14 0.67 -7.62
C GLY A 192 6.98 -0.79 -7.24
N HIS A 193 7.75 -1.60 -7.94
CA HIS A 193 7.83 -3.03 -7.69
C HIS A 193 9.26 -3.51 -7.97
N SER A 194 9.55 -4.74 -7.53
CA SER A 194 10.77 -5.44 -7.87
C SER A 194 10.47 -6.93 -8.06
N TYR A 195 11.31 -7.56 -8.86
CA TYR A 195 11.34 -9.00 -9.05
C TYR A 195 12.37 -9.60 -8.09
N ALA A 196 12.20 -10.87 -7.73
CA ALA A 196 13.19 -11.60 -6.95
C ALA A 196 14.37 -12.05 -7.84
N ASP A 197 14.06 -12.46 -9.07
CA ASP A 197 15.02 -13.08 -10.01
C ASP A 197 15.56 -12.10 -11.07
N ARG A 198 15.03 -10.87 -11.11
CA ARG A 198 15.46 -9.81 -12.04
C ARG A 198 15.72 -8.52 -11.27
N SER A 199 16.80 -7.82 -11.63
CA SER A 199 17.12 -6.53 -11.03
C SER A 199 17.51 -5.51 -12.09
N THR A 200 17.04 -4.28 -11.91
CA THR A 200 17.53 -3.10 -12.60
C THR A 200 18.79 -2.55 -11.91
N SER A 201 19.40 -1.52 -12.50
CA SER A 201 20.50 -0.77 -11.88
C SER A 201 20.04 0.23 -10.81
N ASN A 202 18.73 0.35 -10.56
CA ASN A 202 18.16 1.38 -9.70
C ASN A 202 17.48 0.79 -8.46
N THR A 203 17.48 1.57 -7.39
CA THR A 203 16.55 1.38 -6.27
C THR A 203 15.55 2.52 -6.32
N ASN A 204 14.27 2.21 -6.16
CA ASN A 204 13.24 3.22 -6.02
C ASN A 204 12.51 3.12 -4.68
N PHE A 205 11.98 4.23 -4.20
CA PHE A 205 11.17 4.31 -2.98
C PHE A 205 10.36 5.61 -3.02
N ALA A 206 9.26 5.67 -2.26
CA ALA A 206 8.53 6.92 -2.08
C ALA A 206 9.06 7.69 -0.87
N LEU A 207 9.12 9.01 -0.99
CA LEU A 207 9.17 9.94 0.14
C LEU A 207 7.79 10.55 0.30
N LEU A 208 7.19 10.35 1.47
CA LEU A 208 5.81 10.73 1.74
C LEU A 208 5.75 11.67 2.94
N VAL A 209 4.87 12.66 2.86
CA VAL A 209 4.45 13.52 3.97
C VAL A 209 3.03 13.16 4.36
N SER A 210 2.81 12.93 5.65
CA SER A 210 1.47 12.63 6.19
C SER A 210 0.71 13.92 6.47
N THR A 211 -0.39 14.14 5.76
CA THR A 211 -1.28 15.29 5.95
C THR A 211 -2.58 14.85 6.61
N THR A 212 -2.85 15.39 7.79
CA THR A 212 -4.11 15.18 8.52
C THR A 212 -4.99 16.40 8.33
N PHE A 213 -6.23 16.18 7.90
CA PHE A 213 -7.21 17.23 7.76
C PHE A 213 -8.23 17.16 8.91
N THR A 214 -8.75 18.33 9.33
CA THR A 214 -9.74 18.43 10.40
C THR A 214 -11.01 19.09 9.85
N GLU A 215 -11.28 20.35 10.17
CA GLU A 215 -12.42 21.12 9.66
C GLU A 215 -11.90 22.44 9.05
N PRO A 216 -12.56 22.99 8.01
CA PRO A 216 -13.80 22.54 7.36
C PRO A 216 -13.60 21.48 6.26
N PHE A 217 -12.36 21.03 6.06
CA PHE A 217 -12.02 20.06 5.02
C PHE A 217 -11.67 18.71 5.65
N ASN A 218 -12.46 17.67 5.38
CA ASN A 218 -12.26 16.32 5.91
C ASN A 218 -12.36 15.25 4.80
N GLN A 219 -11.74 15.52 3.65
CA GLN A 219 -11.79 14.65 2.48
C GLN A 219 -10.38 14.33 1.94
N PRO A 220 -9.56 13.58 2.70
CA PRO A 220 -8.18 13.26 2.31
C PRO A 220 -8.07 12.56 0.95
N ILE A 221 -8.98 11.64 0.64
CA ILE A 221 -9.01 10.94 -0.65
C ILE A 221 -9.22 11.94 -1.80
N ALA A 222 -10.16 12.88 -1.66
CA ALA A 222 -10.41 13.90 -2.66
C ALA A 222 -9.20 14.82 -2.85
N TYR A 223 -8.54 15.21 -1.76
CA TYR A 223 -7.30 15.99 -1.82
C TYR A 223 -6.21 15.29 -2.64
N GLY A 224 -5.96 14.01 -2.39
CA GLY A 224 -5.00 13.22 -3.16
C GLY A 224 -5.34 13.14 -4.65
N LYS A 225 -6.62 12.91 -4.98
CA LYS A 225 -7.09 12.89 -6.36
C LYS A 225 -6.88 14.24 -7.06
N TYR A 226 -7.15 15.37 -6.38
CA TYR A 226 -6.93 16.70 -6.97
C TYR A 226 -5.45 16.98 -7.25
N LEU A 227 -4.56 16.63 -6.33
CA LEU A 227 -3.11 16.78 -6.55
C LEU A 227 -2.62 15.94 -7.74
N ALA A 228 -3.01 14.67 -7.78
CA ALA A 228 -2.66 13.79 -8.89
C ALA A 228 -3.19 14.34 -10.22
N ARG A 229 -4.44 14.82 -10.24
CA ARG A 229 -5.04 15.43 -11.44
C ARG A 229 -4.27 16.64 -11.94
N LEU A 230 -3.89 17.55 -11.04
CA LEU A 230 -3.08 18.72 -11.42
C LEU A 230 -1.75 18.29 -12.05
N ALA A 231 -1.08 17.29 -11.47
CA ALA A 231 0.14 16.72 -12.05
C ALA A 231 -0.09 16.06 -13.41
N ASN A 232 -1.18 15.30 -13.56
CA ASN A 232 -1.52 14.62 -14.82
C ASN A 232 -1.85 15.61 -15.94
N ILE A 233 -2.54 16.71 -15.64
CA ILE A 233 -2.85 17.76 -16.63
C ILE A 233 -1.57 18.44 -17.14
N LEU A 234 -0.62 18.73 -16.24
CA LEU A 234 0.62 19.42 -16.60
C LEU A 234 1.58 18.56 -17.44
N SER A 235 1.63 17.25 -17.18
CA SER A 235 2.59 16.33 -17.83
C SER A 235 2.00 15.46 -18.93
N GLY A 236 0.66 15.36 -19.01
CA GLY A 236 -0.01 14.29 -19.76
C GLY A 236 0.09 12.90 -19.12
N GLY A 237 0.62 12.80 -17.89
CA GLY A 237 0.81 11.53 -17.18
C GLY A 237 1.55 11.72 -15.86
N VAL A 238 2.81 11.27 -15.79
CA VAL A 238 3.67 11.41 -14.61
C VAL A 238 4.68 12.53 -14.83
N LEU A 239 4.79 13.43 -13.86
CA LEU A 239 5.86 14.44 -13.82
C LEU A 239 7.18 13.79 -13.38
N VAL A 240 8.25 14.09 -14.10
CA VAL A 240 9.61 13.62 -13.80
C VAL A 240 10.56 14.83 -13.76
N GLN A 241 11.39 14.89 -12.72
CA GLN A 241 12.40 15.93 -12.53
C GLN A 241 13.66 15.30 -11.94
N ARG A 242 14.86 15.73 -12.39
CA ARG A 242 16.11 15.29 -11.76
C ARG A 242 16.34 16.07 -10.48
N LEU A 243 16.95 15.42 -9.49
CA LEU A 243 17.34 16.10 -8.26
C LEU A 243 18.42 17.15 -8.56
N GLY A 244 18.11 18.42 -8.29
CA GLY A 244 19.04 19.56 -8.42
C GLY A 244 18.86 20.42 -9.68
N ASP A 245 17.97 20.03 -10.60
CA ASP A 245 17.45 20.94 -11.65
C ASP A 245 16.52 21.99 -11.02
#